data_AF-A0A5K1K828-F1
#
_entry.id   AF-A0A5K1K828-F1
#
_cell.length_a   1.000
_cell.length_b   1.000
_cell.length_c   1.000
_cell.angle_alpha   90.00
_cell.angle_beta   90.00
_cell.angle_gamma   90.00
#
_symmetry.space_group_name_H-M   'P 1'
#
loop_
_entity.id
_entity.type
_entity.pdbx_description
1 polymer ?
#
loop_
_entity_poly.entity_id
_entity_poly.type
_entity_poly.pdbx_seq_one_letter_code
_entity_poly.pdbx_strand_id
1 'polypeptide(L)'
;HGKITIVDYAEFVDLFLPAVEGDKATHTNIFEKIPQPNGEPDMYRELPKAINGAKICPGFKVVATPYQADRTDSSKQAVDMGLYRTAKTPKCEKDKAYPAVEWFDLDLPMECKADETEQDAFDENQANGEPTGDKRRDALGQAYSYIELIVKRQHRMFVFMLFFLGNSVRIARFDRSGVFVTRKFDYKADGNLLVDFLQRYSQLSDAER
;
A
#
# COMPACT_ATOMS: atom_id res chain seq x y z
N HIS A 1 7.02 14.59 -13.45
CA HIS A 1 6.57 13.28 -12.97
C HIS A 1 7.02 12.23 -13.98
N GLY A 2 7.54 11.09 -13.51
CA GLY A 2 7.99 10.00 -14.39
C GLY A 2 6.80 9.32 -15.09
N LYS A 3 7.09 8.38 -15.99
CA LYS A 3 6.05 7.68 -16.77
C LYS A 3 5.20 6.78 -15.85
N ILE A 4 3.87 6.86 -15.95
CA ILE A 4 2.97 5.89 -15.33
C ILE A 4 2.75 4.74 -16.32
N THR A 5 2.90 3.50 -15.85
CA THR A 5 2.64 2.29 -16.63
C THR A 5 1.67 1.41 -15.86
N ILE A 6 0.48 1.20 -16.42
CA ILE A 6 -0.55 0.33 -15.84
C ILE A 6 -0.42 -1.06 -16.47
N VAL A 7 -0.29 -2.09 -15.64
CA VAL A 7 -0.10 -3.49 -16.07
C VAL A 7 -1.07 -4.41 -15.34
N ASP A 8 -1.31 -5.61 -15.87
CA ASP A 8 -2.06 -6.63 -15.12
C ASP A 8 -1.25 -7.13 -13.92
N TYR A 9 -1.94 -7.71 -12.93
CA TYR A 9 -1.29 -8.23 -11.72
C TYR A 9 -0.20 -9.25 -12.03
N ALA A 10 -0.46 -10.21 -12.94
CA ALA A 10 0.50 -11.24 -13.30
C ALA A 10 1.78 -10.65 -13.88
N GLU A 11 1.65 -9.68 -14.80
CA GLU A 11 2.79 -8.96 -15.38
C GLU A 11 3.56 -8.16 -14.30
N PHE A 12 2.85 -7.51 -13.37
CA PHE A 12 3.49 -6.80 -12.27
C PHE A 12 4.35 -7.71 -11.39
N VAL A 13 3.83 -8.89 -11.04
CA VAL A 13 4.56 -9.90 -10.25
C VAL A 13 5.77 -10.40 -11.02
N ASP A 14 5.61 -10.74 -12.30
CA ASP A 14 6.71 -11.23 -13.14
C ASP A 14 7.84 -10.20 -13.32
N LEU A 15 7.49 -8.90 -13.33
CA LEU A 15 8.47 -7.82 -13.46
C LEU A 15 9.25 -7.54 -12.17
N PHE A 16 8.61 -7.66 -11.00
CA PHE A 16 9.14 -7.05 -9.77
C PHE A 16 9.29 -7.97 -8.58
N LEU A 17 8.72 -9.17 -8.63
CA LEU A 17 8.84 -10.14 -7.55
C LEU A 17 9.54 -11.41 -8.05
N PRO A 18 10.34 -12.07 -7.19
CA PRO A 18 10.98 -13.32 -7.55
C PRO A 18 9.92 -14.38 -7.87
N ALA A 19 10.25 -15.24 -8.84
CA ALA A 19 9.46 -16.42 -9.12
C ALA A 19 9.44 -17.34 -7.88
N VAL A 20 8.27 -17.83 -7.50
CA VAL A 20 8.15 -18.83 -6.44
C VAL A 20 8.35 -20.21 -7.05
N GLU A 21 9.41 -20.90 -6.66
CA GLU A 21 9.58 -22.32 -6.98
C GLU A 21 8.67 -23.16 -6.07
N GLY A 22 7.72 -23.88 -6.67
CA GLY A 22 6.89 -24.85 -5.96
C GLY A 22 5.56 -24.29 -5.47
N ASP A 23 4.50 -24.92 -5.99
CA ASP A 23 3.08 -24.72 -5.74
C ASP A 23 2.53 -23.31 -6.01
N LYS A 24 1.59 -23.23 -6.98
CA LYS A 24 0.65 -22.12 -7.06
C LYS A 24 -0.26 -22.26 -5.84
N ALA A 25 0.26 -21.91 -4.66
CA ALA A 25 -0.48 -22.00 -3.43
C ALA A 25 -1.81 -21.28 -3.67
N THR A 26 -2.91 -22.02 -3.57
CA THR A 26 -4.24 -21.44 -3.57
C THR A 26 -4.34 -20.61 -2.30
N HIS A 27 -3.91 -19.36 -2.35
CA HIS A 27 -3.97 -18.47 -1.22
C HIS A 27 -5.44 -18.26 -0.85
N THR A 28 -5.82 -18.64 0.36
CA THR A 28 -7.17 -18.40 0.86
C THR A 28 -7.41 -16.90 0.90
N ASN A 29 -8.49 -16.44 0.28
CA ASN A 29 -8.89 -15.04 0.33
C ASN A 29 -9.32 -14.68 1.77
N ILE A 30 -8.49 -13.89 2.45
CA ILE A 30 -8.73 -13.46 3.84
C ILE A 30 -9.63 -12.22 3.93
N PHE A 31 -9.94 -11.58 2.80
CA PHE A 31 -10.64 -10.30 2.73
C PHE A 31 -12.12 -10.44 2.38
N GLU A 32 -12.56 -11.61 1.87
CA GLU A 32 -13.94 -11.90 1.45
C GLU A 32 -14.98 -11.47 2.50
N LYS A 33 -14.67 -11.69 3.79
CA LYS A 33 -15.58 -11.43 4.92
C LYS A 33 -15.45 -10.03 5.53
N ILE A 34 -14.56 -9.18 5.04
CA ILE A 34 -14.45 -7.81 5.53
C ILE A 34 -15.72 -7.06 5.13
N PRO A 35 -16.43 -6.38 6.05
CA PRO A 35 -17.61 -5.58 5.67
C PRO A 35 -17.27 -4.50 4.64
N GLN A 36 -18.24 -4.11 3.82
CA GLN A 36 -18.05 -2.92 2.97
C GLN A 36 -17.82 -1.70 3.87
N PRO A 37 -16.78 -0.88 3.62
CA PRO A 37 -16.52 0.29 4.45
C PRO A 37 -17.57 1.37 4.22
N ASN A 38 -18.06 2.01 5.30
CA ASN A 38 -18.88 3.22 5.20
C ASN A 38 -18.03 4.49 5.06
N GLY A 39 -16.71 4.36 5.19
CA GLY A 39 -15.71 5.41 5.07
C GLY A 39 -14.31 4.86 5.33
N GLU A 40 -13.29 5.68 5.10
CA GLU A 40 -11.87 5.34 5.38
C GLU A 40 -11.66 4.78 6.80
N PRO A 41 -12.35 5.27 7.86
CA PRO A 41 -12.21 4.70 9.19
C PRO A 41 -12.52 3.23 9.36
N ASP A 42 -13.44 2.70 8.58
CA ASP A 42 -13.73 1.26 8.62
C ASP A 42 -12.57 0.47 7.98
N MET A 43 -11.93 1.03 6.94
CA MET A 43 -10.84 0.36 6.21
C MET A 43 -9.61 0.16 7.08
N TYR A 44 -9.06 1.23 7.66
CA TYR A 44 -7.87 1.13 8.52
C TYR A 44 -8.17 0.50 9.89
N ARG A 45 -9.44 0.23 10.22
CA ARG A 45 -9.83 -0.59 11.38
C ARG A 45 -9.84 -2.09 11.05
N GLU A 46 -10.37 -2.48 9.89
CA GLU A 46 -10.59 -3.89 9.55
C GLU A 46 -9.42 -4.52 8.77
N LEU A 47 -8.78 -3.80 7.84
CA LEU A 47 -7.67 -4.34 7.03
C LEU A 47 -6.48 -4.79 7.88
N PRO A 48 -5.97 -4.02 8.86
CA PRO A 48 -4.88 -4.49 9.71
C PRO A 48 -5.26 -5.71 10.55
N LYS A 49 -6.53 -5.84 10.99
CA LYS A 49 -6.98 -7.02 11.73
C LYS A 49 -6.96 -8.26 10.86
N ALA A 50 -7.48 -8.17 9.64
CA ALA A 50 -7.50 -9.28 8.70
C ALA A 50 -6.08 -9.74 8.33
N ILE A 51 -5.22 -8.82 7.90
CA ILE A 51 -3.85 -9.13 7.45
C ILE A 51 -3.01 -9.70 8.62
N ASN A 52 -3.01 -9.03 9.77
CA ASN A 52 -2.21 -9.49 10.92
C ASN A 52 -2.77 -10.80 11.51
N GLY A 53 -4.10 -10.95 11.56
CA GLY A 53 -4.76 -12.14 12.10
C GLY A 53 -4.49 -13.39 11.26
N ALA A 54 -4.38 -13.24 9.94
CA ALA A 54 -4.05 -14.31 9.03
C ALA A 54 -2.57 -14.74 9.06
N LYS A 55 -1.69 -13.94 9.68
CA LYS A 55 -0.24 -14.22 9.81
C LYS A 55 0.47 -14.46 8.48
N ILE A 56 0.04 -13.76 7.43
CA ILE A 56 0.59 -13.91 6.07
C ILE A 56 1.89 -13.13 5.82
N CYS A 57 2.28 -12.23 6.73
CA CYS A 57 3.53 -11.46 6.60
C CYS A 57 4.48 -11.78 7.78
N PRO A 58 5.17 -12.94 7.80
CA PRO A 58 6.09 -13.29 8.88
C PRO A 58 7.17 -12.22 9.09
N GLY A 59 7.40 -11.81 10.34
CA GLY A 59 8.36 -10.76 10.69
C GLY A 59 7.87 -9.33 10.48
N PHE A 60 6.65 -9.15 9.97
CA PHE A 60 6.03 -7.85 9.73
C PHE A 60 4.69 -7.69 10.44
N LYS A 61 4.23 -6.45 10.52
CA LYS A 61 2.93 -6.09 11.08
C LYS A 61 2.37 -4.88 10.34
N VAL A 62 1.10 -4.96 9.95
CA VAL A 62 0.35 -3.80 9.43
C VAL A 62 -0.12 -2.97 10.61
N VAL A 63 0.10 -1.66 10.54
CA VAL A 63 -0.29 -0.68 11.55
C VAL A 63 -1.07 0.43 10.88
N ALA A 64 -2.23 0.78 11.46
CA ALA A 64 -2.95 1.98 11.07
C ALA A 64 -2.32 3.20 11.76
N THR A 65 -2.05 4.24 10.98
CA THR A 65 -1.44 5.52 11.39
C THR A 65 -2.23 6.75 10.90
N PRO A 66 -3.58 6.71 10.78
CA PRO A 66 -4.33 7.82 10.24
C PRO A 66 -4.20 9.06 11.12
N TYR A 67 -4.20 10.25 10.49
CA TYR A 67 -4.27 11.57 11.13
C TYR A 67 -3.09 11.96 12.04
N GLN A 68 -2.09 11.11 12.22
CA GLN A 68 -0.97 11.36 13.14
C GLN A 68 0.33 11.45 12.34
N ALA A 69 0.68 12.68 11.98
CA ALA A 69 1.95 12.94 11.31
C ALA A 69 3.15 12.64 12.21
N ASP A 70 4.27 12.29 11.58
CA ASP A 70 5.57 12.22 12.25
C ASP A 70 5.87 13.56 12.93
N ARG A 71 6.19 13.50 14.23
CA ARG A 71 6.45 14.68 15.08
C ARG A 71 7.64 15.51 14.61
N THR A 72 8.56 14.89 13.90
CA THR A 72 9.78 15.52 13.36
C THR A 72 9.59 16.03 11.94
N ASP A 73 8.43 15.76 11.34
CA ASP A 73 8.12 16.08 9.96
C ASP A 73 7.26 17.35 9.85
N SER A 74 7.83 18.38 9.21
CA SER A 74 7.14 19.65 8.99
C SER A 74 6.00 19.55 7.96
N SER A 75 5.97 18.48 7.13
CA SER A 75 4.94 18.25 6.12
C SER A 75 3.56 17.95 6.72
N LYS A 76 3.51 17.51 7.99
CA LYS A 76 2.30 17.04 8.68
C LYS A 76 1.58 15.90 7.94
N GLN A 77 2.31 15.14 7.14
CA GLN A 77 1.78 14.02 6.38
C GLN A 77 1.70 12.75 7.21
N ALA A 78 0.65 11.97 6.97
CA ALA A 78 0.46 10.65 7.54
C ALA A 78 -0.19 9.75 6.49
N VAL A 79 0.45 8.62 6.20
CA VAL A 79 -0.18 7.55 5.42
C VAL A 79 -1.15 6.78 6.32
N ASP A 80 -2.27 6.33 5.77
CA ASP A 80 -3.34 5.71 6.57
C ASP A 80 -2.88 4.42 7.27
N MET A 81 -2.09 3.60 6.59
CA MET A 81 -1.49 2.40 7.15
C MET A 81 -0.09 2.15 6.60
N GLY A 82 0.66 1.31 7.31
CA GLY A 82 1.97 0.88 6.88
C GLY A 82 2.28 -0.54 7.32
N LEU A 83 3.04 -1.28 6.50
CA LEU A 83 3.73 -2.48 6.94
C LEU A 83 5.06 -2.09 7.59
N TYR A 84 5.30 -2.62 8.78
CA TYR A 84 6.52 -2.41 9.56
C TYR A 84 7.12 -3.75 9.95
N ARG A 85 8.45 -3.82 10.10
CA ARG A 85 9.06 -4.95 10.82
C ARG A 85 8.48 -5.01 12.23
N THR A 86 8.17 -6.21 12.71
CA THR A 86 7.54 -6.38 14.03
C THR A 86 8.33 -5.68 15.14
N ALA A 87 9.67 -5.76 15.10
CA ALA A 87 10.57 -5.12 16.07
C ALA A 87 10.57 -3.58 16.03
N LYS A 88 10.09 -2.98 14.94
CA LYS A 88 10.08 -1.54 14.68
C LYS A 88 8.68 -0.94 14.58
N THR A 89 7.67 -1.73 14.93
CA THR A 89 6.27 -1.29 14.95
C THR A 89 6.11 -0.01 15.78
N PRO A 90 5.56 1.08 15.23
CA PRO A 90 5.34 2.30 15.98
C PRO A 90 4.32 2.04 17.11
N LYS A 91 4.53 2.69 18.26
CA LYS A 91 3.72 2.50 19.46
C LYS A 91 2.76 3.65 19.64
N CYS A 92 1.52 3.31 20.00
CA CYS A 92 0.53 4.31 20.32
C CYS A 92 0.89 5.03 21.62
N GLU A 93 0.76 6.35 21.61
CA GLU A 93 0.91 7.18 22.80
C GLU A 93 -0.32 7.04 23.71
N LYS A 94 -0.16 7.43 24.97
CA LYS A 94 -1.31 7.55 25.88
C LYS A 94 -2.33 8.52 25.27
N ASP A 95 -3.61 8.14 25.37
CA ASP A 95 -4.76 8.94 24.92
C ASP A 95 -4.91 9.15 23.41
N LYS A 96 -4.10 8.48 22.58
CA LYS A 96 -4.28 8.43 21.12
C LYS A 96 -4.90 7.11 20.68
N ALA A 97 -5.69 7.15 19.62
CA ALA A 97 -6.27 5.95 19.01
C ALA A 97 -5.26 5.24 18.08
N TYR A 98 -4.34 6.01 17.48
CA TYR A 98 -3.35 5.54 16.52
C TYR A 98 -1.96 6.10 16.84
N PRO A 99 -0.89 5.32 16.59
CA PRO A 99 0.47 5.84 16.60
C PRO A 99 0.68 6.88 15.49
N ALA A 100 1.70 7.73 15.65
CA ALA A 100 2.21 8.54 14.55
C ALA A 100 2.89 7.66 13.50
N VAL A 101 2.82 8.07 12.23
CA VAL A 101 3.61 7.44 11.17
C VAL A 101 5.09 7.55 11.51
N GLU A 102 5.81 6.44 11.36
CA GLU A 102 7.27 6.39 11.50
C GLU A 102 7.89 6.13 10.13
N TRP A 103 8.27 7.18 9.42
CA TRP A 103 8.68 7.09 8.02
C TRP A 103 9.99 6.35 7.80
N PHE A 104 10.89 6.31 8.79
CA PHE A 104 12.18 5.62 8.67
C PHE A 104 12.04 4.09 8.65
N ASP A 105 11.12 3.55 9.46
CA ASP A 105 10.89 2.11 9.59
C ASP A 105 9.69 1.61 8.74
N LEU A 106 9.04 2.50 7.97
CA LEU A 106 7.92 2.17 7.09
C LEU A 106 8.42 1.41 5.85
N ASP A 107 8.00 0.14 5.72
CA ASP A 107 8.40 -0.73 4.59
C ASP A 107 7.45 -0.63 3.40
N LEU A 108 6.14 -0.75 3.64
CA LEU A 108 5.10 -0.71 2.61
C LEU A 108 4.00 0.27 3.01
N PRO A 109 4.02 1.54 2.54
CA PRO A 109 2.92 2.47 2.71
C PRO A 109 1.61 1.94 2.10
N MET A 110 0.48 2.23 2.75
CA MET A 110 -0.84 1.88 2.26
C MET A 110 -1.82 3.04 2.48
N GLU A 111 -2.39 3.58 1.40
CA GLU A 111 -3.38 4.64 1.46
C GLU A 111 -4.79 4.08 1.30
N CYS A 112 -5.75 4.59 2.05
CA CYS A 112 -7.16 4.23 1.98
C CYS A 112 -7.96 5.37 1.38
N LYS A 113 -8.87 5.04 0.46
CA LYS A 113 -9.96 5.91 0.00
C LYS A 113 -11.24 5.09 -0.01
N ALA A 114 -12.30 5.63 0.59
CA ALA A 114 -13.59 4.94 0.64
C ALA A 114 -14.25 4.82 -0.74
N ASP A 115 -13.99 5.78 -1.61
CA ASP A 115 -14.47 5.79 -3.00
C ASP A 115 -13.48 5.10 -3.94
N GLU A 116 -14.01 4.37 -4.93
CA GLU A 116 -13.18 3.59 -5.85
C GLU A 116 -12.58 4.38 -7.02
N THR A 117 -13.01 5.63 -7.24
CA THR A 117 -12.76 6.37 -8.48
C THR A 117 -12.38 7.83 -8.25
N GLU A 118 -13.14 8.56 -7.44
CA GLU A 118 -13.00 10.01 -7.23
C GLU A 118 -11.63 10.42 -6.67
N GLN A 119 -10.95 9.49 -5.99
CA GLN A 119 -9.63 9.68 -5.40
C GLN A 119 -8.64 8.58 -5.82
N ASP A 120 -8.93 7.85 -6.90
CA ASP A 120 -7.95 6.95 -7.52
C ASP A 120 -6.86 7.78 -8.21
N ALA A 121 -5.61 7.65 -7.74
CA ALA A 121 -4.45 8.37 -8.24
C ALA A 121 -4.07 8.02 -9.69
N PHE A 122 -4.63 6.95 -10.26
CA PHE A 122 -4.30 6.44 -11.59
C PHE A 122 -5.53 6.27 -12.46
N ASP A 123 -5.43 6.54 -13.77
CA ASP A 123 -6.54 6.44 -14.71
C ASP A 123 -6.31 5.41 -15.82
N GLU A 124 -7.01 4.28 -15.72
CA GLU A 124 -6.94 3.20 -16.71
C GLU A 124 -7.50 3.59 -18.08
N ASN A 125 -8.30 4.66 -18.16
CA ASN A 125 -8.85 5.13 -19.42
C ASN A 125 -7.90 6.08 -20.15
N GLN A 126 -6.81 6.51 -19.49
CA GLN A 126 -5.79 7.36 -20.11
C GLN A 126 -4.61 6.51 -20.56
N ALA A 127 -4.16 6.72 -21.80
CA ALA A 127 -3.04 5.97 -22.37
C ALA A 127 -1.74 6.14 -21.58
N ASN A 128 -1.59 7.26 -20.87
CA ASN A 128 -0.45 7.56 -20.01
C ASN A 128 -0.71 7.29 -18.52
N GLY A 129 -1.87 6.73 -18.15
CA GLY A 129 -2.24 6.43 -16.77
C GLY A 129 -2.48 7.65 -15.86
N GLU A 130 -2.36 8.88 -16.38
CA GLU A 130 -2.45 10.09 -15.57
C GLU A 130 -3.90 10.46 -15.21
N PRO A 131 -4.14 10.98 -14.00
CA PRO A 131 -5.47 11.39 -13.58
C PRO A 131 -5.91 12.75 -14.18
N THR A 132 -7.17 12.84 -14.60
CA THR A 132 -7.74 14.04 -15.23
C THR A 132 -8.57 14.93 -14.28
N GLY A 133 -8.96 14.42 -13.10
CA GLY A 133 -9.71 15.17 -12.07
C GLY A 133 -8.83 15.77 -10.96
N ASP A 134 -9.23 16.91 -10.39
CA ASP A 134 -8.46 17.61 -9.34
C ASP A 134 -8.15 16.70 -8.15
N LYS A 135 -9.17 16.08 -7.55
CA LYS A 135 -8.99 15.16 -6.41
C LYS A 135 -8.05 13.99 -6.71
N ARG A 136 -8.05 13.50 -7.95
CA ARG A 136 -7.21 12.38 -8.40
C ARG A 136 -5.76 12.84 -8.62
N ARG A 137 -5.57 14.05 -9.16
CA ARG A 137 -4.24 14.70 -9.22
C ARG A 137 -3.69 14.96 -7.82
N ASP A 138 -4.52 15.41 -6.89
CA ASP A 138 -4.14 15.61 -5.50
C ASP A 138 -3.74 14.29 -4.83
N ALA A 139 -4.50 13.21 -5.06
CA ALA A 139 -4.16 11.87 -4.57
C ALA A 139 -2.81 11.37 -5.14
N LEU A 140 -2.55 11.59 -6.43
CA LEU A 140 -1.27 11.24 -7.04
C LEU A 140 -0.12 12.09 -6.47
N GLY A 141 -0.32 13.39 -6.30
CA GLY A 141 0.65 14.30 -5.67
C GLY A 141 0.97 13.91 -4.23
N GLN A 142 -0.05 13.53 -3.47
CA GLN A 142 0.08 13.01 -2.11
C GLN A 142 0.89 11.72 -2.07
N ALA A 143 0.60 10.76 -2.97
CA ALA A 143 1.38 9.54 -3.09
C ALA A 143 2.87 9.85 -3.33
N TYR A 144 3.19 10.71 -4.30
CA TYR A 144 4.57 11.12 -4.56
C TYR A 144 5.23 11.78 -3.35
N SER A 145 4.51 12.62 -2.60
CA SER A 145 5.07 13.20 -1.38
C SER A 145 5.41 12.17 -0.30
N TYR A 146 4.62 11.11 -0.14
CA TYR A 146 4.96 10.01 0.77
C TYR A 146 6.21 9.27 0.30
N ILE A 147 6.30 8.99 -1.01
CA ILE A 147 7.49 8.34 -1.57
C ILE A 147 8.73 9.22 -1.33
N GLU A 148 8.64 10.52 -1.54
CA GLU A 148 9.74 11.45 -1.25
C GLU A 148 10.17 11.41 0.22
N LEU A 149 9.22 11.35 1.15
CA LEU A 149 9.50 11.27 2.58
C LEU A 149 10.20 9.97 2.97
N ILE A 150 9.85 8.85 2.31
CA ILE A 150 10.47 7.54 2.52
C ILE A 150 11.90 7.57 1.97
N VAL A 151 12.11 7.95 0.70
CA VAL A 151 13.45 7.93 0.07
C VAL A 151 14.41 8.97 0.62
N LYS A 152 13.91 10.04 1.25
CA LYS A 152 14.75 11.00 2.00
C LYS A 152 15.33 10.40 3.29
N ARG A 153 14.61 9.45 3.90
CA ARG A 153 15.00 8.83 5.17
C ARG A 153 15.64 7.45 5.00
N GLN A 154 15.33 6.78 3.89
CA GLN A 154 15.78 5.43 3.58
C GLN A 154 16.49 5.43 2.21
N HIS A 155 17.66 4.81 2.13
CA HIS A 155 18.43 4.71 0.87
C HIS A 155 17.83 3.64 -0.07
N ARG A 156 16.58 3.82 -0.50
CA ARG A 156 15.89 2.90 -1.42
C ARG A 156 16.00 3.34 -2.87
N MET A 157 16.06 2.35 -3.76
CA MET A 157 16.03 2.57 -5.21
C MET A 157 14.61 2.66 -5.78
N PHE A 158 13.65 2.08 -5.07
CA PHE A 158 12.24 2.09 -5.39
C PHE A 158 11.42 1.93 -4.10
N VAL A 159 10.11 2.18 -4.17
CA VAL A 159 9.20 2.00 -3.05
C VAL A 159 7.90 1.37 -3.56
N PHE A 160 7.49 0.27 -2.94
CA PHE A 160 6.15 -0.27 -3.18
C PHE A 160 5.11 0.49 -2.34
N MET A 161 3.89 0.61 -2.85
CA MET A 161 2.77 1.23 -2.13
C MET A 161 1.46 0.55 -2.51
N LEU A 162 0.56 0.37 -1.53
CA LEU A 162 -0.80 -0.12 -1.77
C LEU A 162 -1.80 1.04 -1.75
N PHE A 163 -2.78 0.99 -2.65
CA PHE A 163 -3.91 1.91 -2.66
C PHE A 163 -5.19 1.10 -2.50
N PHE A 164 -5.78 1.13 -1.31
CA PHE A 164 -7.11 0.56 -1.08
C PHE A 164 -8.16 1.60 -1.45
N LEU A 165 -9.05 1.24 -2.38
CA LEU A 165 -10.05 2.10 -3.01
C LEU A 165 -11.40 1.40 -2.90
N GLY A 166 -12.16 1.67 -1.84
CA GLY A 166 -13.39 0.93 -1.52
C GLY A 166 -13.13 -0.58 -1.36
N ASN A 167 -13.67 -1.41 -2.27
CA ASN A 167 -13.41 -2.86 -2.30
C ASN A 167 -12.26 -3.25 -3.23
N SER A 168 -11.64 -2.27 -3.87
CA SER A 168 -10.57 -2.48 -4.84
C SER A 168 -9.20 -2.13 -4.27
N VAL A 169 -8.15 -2.70 -4.86
CA VAL A 169 -6.77 -2.37 -4.52
C VAL A 169 -5.92 -2.19 -5.77
N ARG A 170 -4.94 -1.30 -5.68
CA ARG A 170 -3.80 -1.24 -6.61
C ARG A 170 -2.50 -1.48 -5.86
N ILE A 171 -1.56 -2.11 -6.55
CA ILE A 171 -0.18 -2.27 -6.10
C ILE A 171 0.68 -1.41 -7.00
N ALA A 172 1.44 -0.48 -6.43
CA ALA A 172 2.34 0.39 -7.17
C ALA A 172 3.79 0.15 -6.76
N ARG A 173 4.70 0.35 -7.71
CA ARG A 173 6.14 0.42 -7.49
C ARG A 173 6.66 1.72 -8.09
N PHE A 174 7.10 2.63 -7.23
CA PHE A 174 7.68 3.92 -7.61
C PHE A 174 9.20 3.81 -7.68
N ASP A 175 9.80 4.35 -8.74
CA ASP A 175 11.24 4.52 -8.86
C ASP A 175 11.60 5.84 -9.54
N ARG A 176 12.88 6.04 -9.87
CA ARG A 176 13.36 7.29 -10.51
C ARG A 176 12.83 7.48 -11.94
N SER A 177 12.41 6.41 -12.61
CA SER A 177 11.92 6.44 -13.99
C SER A 177 10.41 6.63 -14.08
N GLY A 178 9.68 6.28 -13.01
CA GLY A 178 8.24 6.51 -12.92
C GLY A 178 7.56 5.59 -11.94
N VAL A 179 6.36 5.14 -12.31
CA VAL A 179 5.56 4.24 -11.49
C VAL A 179 4.96 3.16 -12.36
N PHE A 180 5.16 1.92 -11.94
CA PHE A 180 4.36 0.79 -12.41
C PHE A 180 3.25 0.58 -11.41
N VAL A 181 2.03 0.38 -11.90
CA VAL A 181 0.87 0.14 -11.06
C VAL A 181 0.00 -0.92 -11.66
N THR A 182 -0.58 -1.78 -10.83
CA THR A 182 -1.53 -2.78 -11.32
C THR A 182 -2.81 -2.11 -11.81
N ARG A 183 -3.51 -2.76 -12.74
CA ARG A 183 -4.96 -2.57 -12.87
C ARG A 183 -5.61 -2.75 -11.49
N LYS A 184 -6.67 -2.00 -11.23
CA LYS A 184 -7.44 -2.15 -10.00
C LYS A 184 -8.10 -3.53 -10.04
N PHE A 185 -8.02 -4.26 -8.93
CA PHE A 185 -8.75 -5.53 -8.75
C PHE A 185 -9.49 -5.53 -7.42
N ASP A 186 -10.62 -6.25 -7.37
CA ASP A 186 -11.45 -6.36 -6.16
C ASP A 186 -10.74 -7.29 -5.16
N TYR A 187 -10.24 -6.74 -4.05
CA TYR A 187 -9.51 -7.55 -3.07
C TYR A 187 -10.43 -8.44 -2.23
N LYS A 188 -11.75 -8.27 -2.30
CA LYS A 188 -12.72 -9.13 -1.62
C LYS A 188 -13.14 -10.31 -2.49
N ALA A 189 -13.16 -10.16 -3.81
CA ALA A 189 -13.35 -11.28 -4.74
C ALA A 189 -12.03 -12.00 -5.05
N ASP A 190 -11.01 -11.25 -5.47
CA ASP A 190 -9.70 -11.73 -5.93
C ASP A 190 -8.60 -11.56 -4.86
N GLY A 191 -8.99 -11.61 -3.58
CA GLY A 191 -8.09 -11.34 -2.45
C GLY A 191 -6.89 -12.27 -2.35
N ASN A 192 -6.94 -13.43 -3.00
CA ASN A 192 -5.79 -14.32 -3.15
C ASN A 192 -4.59 -13.64 -3.83
N LEU A 193 -4.81 -12.69 -4.76
CA LEU A 193 -3.73 -11.93 -5.41
C LEU A 193 -3.03 -10.99 -4.42
N LEU A 194 -3.80 -10.32 -3.57
CA LEU A 194 -3.22 -9.45 -2.54
C LEU A 194 -2.51 -10.28 -1.46
N VAL A 195 -3.05 -11.45 -1.09
CA VAL A 195 -2.35 -12.37 -0.18
C VAL A 195 -1.03 -12.86 -0.76
N ASP A 196 -1.01 -13.29 -2.03
CA ASP A 196 0.22 -13.70 -2.73
C ASP A 196 1.27 -12.59 -2.69
N PHE A 197 0.89 -11.36 -3.07
CA PHE A 197 1.80 -10.22 -3.05
C PHE A 197 2.38 -9.97 -1.66
N LEU A 198 1.54 -9.90 -0.62
CA LEU A 198 1.97 -9.63 0.75
C LEU A 198 2.89 -10.73 1.30
N GLN A 199 2.60 -12.00 0.98
CA GLN A 199 3.44 -13.13 1.36
C GLN A 199 4.81 -13.04 0.70
N ARG A 200 4.87 -12.84 -0.63
CA ARG A 200 6.13 -12.68 -1.36
C ARG A 200 6.91 -11.48 -0.86
N TYR A 201 6.25 -10.33 -0.69
CA TYR A 201 6.85 -9.10 -0.18
C TYR A 201 7.54 -9.31 1.18
N SER A 202 6.89 -10.05 2.09
CA SER A 202 7.47 -10.34 3.42
C SER A 202 8.73 -11.21 3.38
N GLN A 203 8.97 -11.93 2.28
CA GLN A 203 10.11 -12.83 2.11
C GLN A 203 11.28 -12.21 1.34
N LEU A 204 11.06 -11.05 0.69
CA LEU A 204 12.10 -10.31 -0.02
C LEU A 204 13.29 -9.96 0.89
N SER A 205 14.44 -9.68 0.32
CA SER A 205 15.54 -9.02 1.04
C SER A 205 15.27 -7.51 1.19
N ASP A 206 16.11 -6.83 1.95
CA ASP A 206 16.01 -5.36 2.13
C ASP A 206 16.36 -4.59 0.86
N ALA A 207 17.13 -5.19 -0.07
CA ALA A 207 17.42 -4.58 -1.37
C ALA A 207 16.28 -4.79 -2.38
N GLU A 208 15.41 -5.77 -2.13
CA GLU A 208 14.27 -6.12 -2.98
C GLU A 208 12.96 -5.44 -2.52
N ARG A 209 12.95 -4.75 -1.36
CA ARG A 209 11.82 -3.98 -0.80
C ARG A 209 12.07 -2.48 -0.76
#